data_AF-A0A256XL13-F1
#
_entry.id   AF-A0A256XL13-F1
#
_cell.length_a   1.000
_cell.length_b   1.000
_cell.length_c   1.000
_cell.angle_alpha   90.00
_cell.angle_beta   90.00
_cell.angle_gamma   90.00
#
_symmetry.space_group_name_H-M   'P 1'
#
loop_
_entity.id
_entity.type
_entity.pdbx_description
1 polymer ?
#
loop_
_entity_poly.entity_id
_entity_poly.type
_entity_poly.pdbx_seq_one_letter_code
_entity_poly.pdbx_strand_id
1 'polypeptide(L)'
;MTILPAQVQSYNYSSSNSTSIQYEDAIIAAEQFIITKNKNKDFSIDTYESLYDDSSNDKLAYLFHLSPIGYIIVPSSHNIIPVIAYSFTSNAPKMNQANPLQSLLTLDLSSQLKQSDLIPHEIKEKHHNNWEKLLENTIEISAYTELEQWPPEGSTNTEGWIETQWSQNPPYNNFCPMDTTTSVRSIAGCPSITMGQILYYHRTINNVQFNDSDDYNHRFLDSFRIDDDYEEYDFPSFPTLNTYLNVVEDHFQNEIQLTNQDIAAIVFACGVAAEQVYSSQVSGTYGVHQAQDAYQRFQCNNASLYYKPDNTIFDKIIENIKQALPVHFAVVTPAWDSGHNLIIDGYNTDNYYHLNFGWGGTYDGWYYIPDNMPYELTVIEGVIVDILKTSSLEDLSVNGALSWQDKTGGETVEGSFTVENIGDQNSSLAWEIASIPEWGEWTITPSNGENIKPIDEEVTIQVSCILPTERGKTFSGSITVINSNNPTDREFIPISLSLPKQKNSFFINSIRDFFPYLHYFFDLILQNN
;
A
#
# COMPACT_ATOMS: atom_id res chain seq x y z
N MET A 1 -14.94 -49.38 8.89
CA MET A 1 -13.74 -49.41 8.03
C MET A 1 -12.71 -48.55 8.74
N THR A 2 -11.58 -49.15 9.07
CA THR A 2 -10.62 -48.70 10.08
C THR A 2 -9.87 -47.45 9.61
N ILE A 3 -9.83 -46.43 10.48
CA ILE A 3 -9.03 -45.21 10.32
C ILE A 3 -7.56 -45.56 10.54
N LEU A 4 -6.69 -45.25 9.58
CA LEU A 4 -5.23 -45.34 9.72
C LEU A 4 -4.68 -43.92 9.93
N PRO A 5 -3.73 -43.72 10.87
CA PRO A 5 -3.15 -42.41 11.15
C PRO A 5 -2.14 -42.01 10.06
N ALA A 6 -2.14 -40.73 9.69
CA ALA A 6 -1.16 -40.15 8.80
C ALA A 6 0.25 -40.25 9.43
N GLN A 7 1.18 -40.90 8.73
CA GLN A 7 2.58 -40.91 9.11
C GLN A 7 3.20 -39.55 8.82
N VAL A 8 3.66 -38.87 9.87
CA VAL A 8 4.58 -37.73 9.76
C VAL A 8 5.92 -38.29 9.29
N GLN A 9 6.26 -38.09 8.02
CA GLN A 9 7.63 -38.26 7.54
C GLN A 9 8.39 -36.96 7.84
N SER A 10 9.33 -37.03 8.76
CA SER A 10 10.37 -36.01 8.92
C SER A 10 11.28 -36.09 7.69
N TYR A 11 11.16 -35.12 6.79
CA TYR A 11 12.09 -34.96 5.68
C TYR A 11 13.35 -34.29 6.22
N ASN A 12 14.46 -35.04 6.23
CA ASN A 12 15.78 -34.46 6.43
C ASN A 12 16.13 -33.66 5.16
N TYR A 13 16.09 -32.33 5.25
CA TYR A 13 16.66 -31.44 4.24
C TYR A 13 18.16 -31.74 4.11
N SER A 14 18.55 -32.40 3.03
CA SER A 14 19.93 -32.35 2.60
C SER A 14 20.13 -30.99 1.95
N SER A 15 21.03 -30.18 2.49
CA SER A 15 21.53 -28.94 1.91
C SER A 15 22.19 -29.22 0.55
N SER A 16 21.39 -29.40 -0.49
CA SER A 16 21.85 -29.33 -1.87
C SER A 16 21.69 -27.89 -2.33
N ASN A 17 22.80 -27.26 -2.72
CA ASN A 17 22.92 -25.93 -3.33
C ASN A 17 22.19 -25.82 -4.69
N SER A 18 20.97 -26.32 -4.80
CA SER A 18 20.09 -26.05 -5.92
C SER A 18 19.46 -24.68 -5.71
N THR A 19 19.99 -23.67 -6.40
CA THR A 19 19.34 -22.35 -6.48
C THR A 19 17.98 -22.42 -7.18
N SER A 20 17.62 -23.55 -7.79
CA SER A 20 16.36 -23.75 -8.51
C SER A 20 15.29 -24.48 -7.66
N ILE A 21 14.07 -23.97 -7.72
CA ILE A 21 12.86 -24.46 -7.03
C ILE A 21 12.15 -25.51 -7.89
N GLN A 22 11.89 -26.68 -7.29
CA GLN A 22 11.07 -27.72 -7.92
C GLN A 22 9.57 -27.45 -7.69
N TYR A 23 8.73 -28.14 -8.45
CA TYR A 23 7.28 -27.98 -8.35
C TYR A 23 6.76 -28.30 -6.95
N GLU A 24 7.31 -29.34 -6.31
CA GLU A 24 6.94 -29.79 -4.97
C GLU A 24 7.16 -28.71 -3.91
N ASP A 25 8.30 -28.02 -3.98
CA ASP A 25 8.60 -26.89 -3.07
C ASP A 25 7.70 -25.69 -3.40
N ALA A 26 7.46 -25.42 -4.69
CA ALA A 26 6.64 -24.29 -5.12
C ALA A 26 5.17 -24.41 -4.68
N ILE A 27 4.58 -25.60 -4.81
CA ILE A 27 3.20 -25.82 -4.37
C ILE A 27 3.08 -25.75 -2.85
N ILE A 28 4.05 -26.28 -2.10
CA ILE A 28 4.07 -26.15 -0.63
C ILE A 28 4.15 -24.67 -0.25
N ALA A 29 5.04 -23.90 -0.87
CA ALA A 29 5.14 -22.47 -0.60
C ALA A 29 3.82 -21.72 -0.88
N ALA A 30 3.14 -22.04 -1.98
CA ALA A 30 1.84 -21.44 -2.30
C ALA A 30 0.73 -21.83 -1.31
N GLU A 31 0.62 -23.12 -0.94
CA GLU A 31 -0.37 -23.59 0.03
C GLU A 31 -0.14 -22.97 1.41
N GLN A 32 1.11 -22.91 1.85
CA GLN A 32 1.48 -22.30 3.11
C GLN A 32 1.24 -20.80 3.08
N PHE A 33 1.52 -20.13 1.97
CA PHE A 33 1.19 -18.70 1.83
C PHE A 33 -0.31 -18.43 2.04
N ILE A 34 -1.21 -19.25 1.48
CA ILE A 34 -2.66 -19.14 1.71
C ILE A 34 -2.99 -19.29 3.20
N ILE A 35 -2.39 -20.25 3.89
CA ILE A 35 -2.58 -20.47 5.32
C ILE A 35 -2.10 -19.26 6.12
N THR A 36 -0.94 -18.71 5.76
CA THR A 36 -0.34 -17.57 6.45
C THR A 36 -1.15 -16.30 6.33
N LYS A 37 -1.84 -16.11 5.19
CA LYS A 37 -2.83 -15.02 5.00
C LYS A 37 -4.20 -15.34 5.62
N ASN A 38 -4.33 -16.45 6.36
CA ASN A 38 -5.59 -16.92 6.95
C ASN A 38 -6.73 -17.08 5.92
N LYS A 39 -6.37 -17.44 4.68
CA LYS A 39 -7.30 -17.60 3.54
C LYS A 39 -7.62 -19.05 3.21
N ASN A 40 -7.06 -20.01 3.96
CA ASN A 40 -7.17 -21.45 3.68
C ASN A 40 -8.57 -22.06 3.86
N LYS A 41 -9.52 -21.30 4.41
CA LYS A 41 -10.94 -21.69 4.46
C LYS A 41 -11.69 -21.28 3.20
N ASP A 42 -11.22 -20.23 2.52
CA ASP A 42 -11.94 -19.58 1.43
C ASP A 42 -11.28 -19.87 0.06
N PHE A 43 -9.97 -20.17 0.06
CA PHE A 43 -9.19 -20.38 -1.15
C PHE A 43 -8.40 -21.69 -1.13
N SER A 44 -8.27 -22.30 -2.31
CA SER A 44 -7.43 -23.45 -2.57
C SER A 44 -6.80 -23.35 -3.96
N ILE A 45 -5.66 -24.01 -4.17
CA ILE A 45 -5.06 -24.13 -5.50
C ILE A 45 -5.93 -25.04 -6.39
N ASP A 46 -6.28 -24.57 -7.59
CA ASP A 46 -7.07 -25.31 -8.58
C ASP A 46 -6.16 -25.93 -9.65
N THR A 47 -5.38 -25.10 -10.34
CA THR A 47 -4.47 -25.51 -11.41
C THR A 47 -3.17 -24.70 -11.35
N TYR A 48 -2.17 -25.10 -12.14
CA TYR A 48 -0.93 -24.34 -12.27
C TYR A 48 -0.40 -24.35 -13.70
N GLU A 49 0.38 -23.33 -14.03
CA GLU A 49 1.21 -23.26 -15.23
C GLU A 49 2.63 -22.78 -14.90
N SER A 50 3.57 -22.93 -15.83
CA SER A 50 4.95 -22.46 -15.69
C SER A 50 5.21 -21.30 -16.63
N LEU A 51 5.82 -20.24 -16.10
CA LEU A 51 6.30 -19.10 -16.86
C LEU A 51 7.76 -19.33 -17.26
N TYR A 52 8.11 -18.96 -18.50
CA TYR A 52 9.45 -19.14 -19.06
C TYR A 52 9.99 -17.82 -19.63
N ASP A 53 11.31 -17.68 -19.65
CA ASP A 53 12.01 -16.63 -20.39
C ASP A 53 11.94 -16.95 -21.88
N ASP A 54 11.41 -16.03 -22.70
CA ASP A 54 11.25 -16.25 -24.14
C ASP A 54 12.57 -16.46 -24.88
N SER A 55 13.68 -15.92 -24.36
CA SER A 55 15.00 -15.94 -25.01
C SER A 55 15.82 -17.18 -24.63
N SER A 56 15.83 -17.57 -23.35
CA SER A 56 16.62 -18.70 -22.86
C SER A 56 15.82 -19.98 -22.65
N ASN A 57 14.49 -19.89 -22.65
CA ASN A 57 13.57 -20.98 -22.29
C ASN A 57 13.82 -21.52 -20.86
N ASP A 58 14.41 -20.69 -19.99
CA ASP A 58 14.55 -20.99 -18.56
C ASP A 58 13.22 -20.76 -17.86
N LYS A 59 12.87 -21.63 -16.91
CA LYS A 59 11.67 -21.43 -16.09
C LYS A 59 11.88 -20.27 -15.13
N LEU A 60 10.97 -19.30 -15.15
CA LEU A 60 11.00 -18.12 -14.30
C LEU A 60 10.17 -18.29 -13.03
N ALA A 61 8.98 -18.88 -13.14
CA ALA A 61 8.05 -19.03 -12.02
C ALA A 61 7.01 -20.14 -12.28
N TYR A 62 6.33 -20.52 -11.21
CA TYR A 62 5.08 -21.26 -11.22
C TYR A 62 3.93 -20.28 -10.94
N LEU A 63 2.90 -20.29 -11.79
CA LEU A 63 1.66 -19.56 -11.59
C LEU A 63 0.60 -20.55 -11.13
N PHE A 64 0.11 -20.40 -9.91
CA PHE A 64 -0.97 -21.19 -9.34
C PHE A 64 -2.28 -20.39 -9.45
N HIS A 65 -3.28 -20.97 -10.08
CA HIS A 65 -4.64 -20.43 -10.11
C HIS A 65 -5.40 -20.87 -8.87
N LEU A 66 -6.11 -19.95 -8.22
CA LEU A 66 -6.90 -20.24 -7.03
C LEU A 66 -8.38 -20.43 -7.38
N SER A 67 -9.05 -21.23 -6.58
CA SER A 67 -10.52 -21.34 -6.54
C SER A 67 -11.02 -20.70 -5.25
N PRO A 68 -12.10 -19.89 -5.28
CA PRO A 68 -12.98 -19.61 -6.42
C PRO A 68 -12.44 -18.57 -7.42
N ILE A 69 -11.46 -17.77 -7.02
CA ILE A 69 -10.80 -16.72 -7.80
C ILE A 69 -9.41 -16.50 -7.22
N GLY A 70 -8.48 -15.98 -8.00
CA GLY A 70 -7.18 -15.57 -7.49
C GLY A 70 -6.00 -16.23 -8.18
N TYR A 71 -4.81 -15.82 -7.77
CA TYR A 71 -3.57 -16.44 -8.19
C TYR A 71 -2.44 -16.25 -7.18
N ILE A 72 -1.43 -17.12 -7.25
CA ILE A 72 -0.16 -16.98 -6.52
C ILE A 72 0.97 -17.30 -7.50
N ILE A 73 2.02 -16.47 -7.51
CA ILE A 73 3.19 -16.63 -8.37
C ILE A 73 4.42 -16.90 -7.52
N VAL A 74 5.02 -18.05 -7.74
CA VAL A 74 6.17 -18.56 -6.99
C VAL A 74 7.39 -18.61 -7.91
N PRO A 75 8.43 -17.79 -7.67
CA PRO A 75 9.65 -17.79 -8.48
C PRO A 75 10.38 -19.13 -8.49
N SER A 76 11.15 -19.37 -9.56
CA SER A 76 11.91 -20.60 -9.73
C SER A 76 13.23 -20.63 -8.95
N SER A 77 13.51 -19.67 -8.07
CA SER A 77 14.76 -19.59 -7.32
C SER A 77 14.65 -19.15 -5.86
N HIS A 78 15.44 -19.80 -4.99
CA HIS A 78 15.60 -19.44 -3.57
C HIS A 78 16.21 -18.05 -3.34
N ASN A 79 16.87 -17.47 -4.36
CA ASN A 79 17.45 -16.13 -4.28
C ASN A 79 16.38 -15.02 -4.39
N ILE A 80 15.14 -15.36 -4.73
CA ILE A 80 14.00 -14.46 -4.88
C ILE A 80 12.97 -14.82 -3.77
N ILE A 81 12.16 -13.85 -3.34
CA ILE A 81 11.10 -14.08 -2.35
C ILE A 81 10.18 -15.25 -2.77
N PRO A 82 9.66 -16.08 -1.84
CA PRO A 82 8.85 -17.26 -2.18
C PRO A 82 7.57 -16.97 -2.97
N VAL A 83 6.94 -15.82 -2.74
CA VAL A 83 5.75 -15.38 -3.48
C VAL A 83 6.03 -13.99 -4.02
N ILE A 84 6.25 -13.84 -5.32
CA ILE A 84 6.55 -12.54 -5.93
C ILE A 84 5.29 -11.73 -6.19
N ALA A 85 4.17 -12.41 -6.46
CA ALA A 85 2.89 -11.76 -6.69
C ALA A 85 1.72 -12.67 -6.30
N TYR A 86 0.61 -12.07 -5.87
CA TYR A 86 -0.61 -12.80 -5.57
C TYR A 86 -1.86 -11.91 -5.71
N SER A 87 -3.02 -12.53 -5.83
CA SER A 87 -4.32 -11.86 -5.72
C SER A 87 -5.36 -12.83 -5.19
N PHE A 88 -6.23 -12.38 -4.29
CA PHE A 88 -7.41 -13.11 -3.83
C PHE A 88 -8.71 -12.57 -4.45
N THR A 89 -8.63 -11.50 -5.24
CA THR A 89 -9.78 -10.79 -5.83
C THR A 89 -9.78 -10.78 -7.35
N SER A 90 -8.65 -11.12 -7.99
CA SER A 90 -8.52 -11.16 -9.45
C SER A 90 -7.90 -12.46 -9.95
N ASN A 91 -8.33 -12.93 -11.11
CA ASN A 91 -7.70 -14.07 -11.78
C ASN A 91 -6.45 -13.63 -12.55
N ALA A 92 -5.43 -14.49 -12.56
CA ALA A 92 -4.32 -14.36 -13.49
C ALA A 92 -4.79 -14.51 -14.96
N PRO A 93 -4.10 -13.88 -15.93
CA PRO A 93 -4.37 -14.13 -17.34
C PRO A 93 -4.10 -15.60 -17.68
N LYS A 94 -4.63 -16.03 -18.83
CA LYS A 94 -3.88 -17.02 -19.62
C LYS A 94 -2.60 -16.35 -20.10
N MET A 95 -1.46 -16.81 -19.58
CA MET A 95 -0.16 -16.24 -19.93
C MET A 95 0.03 -16.27 -21.45
N ASN A 96 0.04 -15.08 -22.05
CA ASN A 96 0.43 -14.81 -23.42
C ASN A 96 1.22 -13.50 -23.46
N GLN A 97 2.14 -13.37 -24.43
CA GLN A 97 3.12 -12.28 -24.51
C GLN A 97 2.52 -10.85 -24.59
N ALA A 98 1.20 -10.69 -24.67
CA ALA A 98 0.54 -9.39 -24.79
C ALA A 98 0.01 -8.82 -23.46
N ASN A 99 0.05 -9.57 -22.34
CA ASN A 99 -0.50 -9.07 -21.08
C ASN A 99 0.56 -8.38 -20.18
N PRO A 100 0.23 -7.26 -19.50
CA PRO A 100 1.19 -6.46 -18.75
C PRO A 100 1.84 -7.18 -17.56
N LEU A 101 1.09 -8.01 -16.83
CA LEU A 101 1.61 -8.72 -15.66
C LEU A 101 2.69 -9.72 -16.07
N GLN A 102 2.47 -10.47 -17.15
CA GLN A 102 3.49 -11.36 -17.70
C GLN A 102 4.71 -10.57 -18.16
N SER A 103 4.54 -9.45 -18.86
CA SER A 103 5.68 -8.62 -19.25
C SER A 103 6.47 -8.15 -18.05
N LEU A 104 5.80 -7.67 -16.98
CA LEU A 104 6.46 -7.26 -15.74
C LEU A 104 7.23 -8.43 -15.11
N LEU A 105 6.58 -9.58 -14.92
CA LEU A 105 7.17 -10.77 -14.31
C LEU A 105 8.35 -11.32 -15.12
N THR A 106 8.19 -11.44 -16.44
CA THR A 106 9.25 -11.96 -17.31
C THR A 106 10.46 -11.05 -17.24
N LEU A 107 10.28 -9.72 -17.34
CA LEU A 107 11.39 -8.78 -17.29
C LEU A 107 12.08 -8.77 -15.92
N ASP A 108 11.30 -8.71 -14.84
CA ASP A 108 11.81 -8.66 -13.48
C ASP A 108 12.55 -9.95 -13.10
N LEU A 109 11.87 -11.10 -13.22
CA LEU A 109 12.44 -12.40 -12.84
C LEU A 109 13.63 -12.78 -13.74
N SER A 110 13.55 -12.56 -15.05
CA SER A 110 14.69 -12.84 -15.93
C SER A 110 15.91 -12.01 -15.55
N SER A 111 15.72 -10.75 -15.18
CA SER A 111 16.82 -9.89 -14.76
C SER A 111 17.39 -10.37 -13.42
N GLN A 112 16.54 -10.60 -12.41
CA GLN A 112 16.96 -11.07 -11.09
C GLN A 112 17.70 -12.42 -11.16
N LEU A 113 17.26 -13.35 -12.00
CA LEU A 113 17.94 -14.63 -12.18
C LEU A 113 19.29 -14.48 -12.88
N LYS A 114 19.36 -13.68 -13.96
CA LYS A 114 20.60 -13.44 -14.72
C LYS A 114 21.65 -12.70 -13.91
N GLN A 115 21.23 -11.77 -13.05
CA GLN A 115 22.14 -10.97 -12.22
C GLN A 115 22.01 -11.33 -10.73
N SER A 116 21.68 -12.59 -10.44
CA SER A 116 21.49 -13.04 -9.06
C SER A 116 22.71 -12.78 -8.18
N ASP A 117 23.93 -12.78 -8.72
CA ASP A 117 25.16 -12.43 -8.00
C ASP A 117 25.21 -10.96 -7.53
N LEU A 118 24.49 -10.05 -8.18
CA LEU A 118 24.40 -8.64 -7.80
C LEU A 118 23.39 -8.38 -6.68
N ILE A 119 22.51 -9.34 -6.38
CA ILE A 119 21.57 -9.23 -5.26
C ILE A 119 22.37 -9.24 -3.94
N PRO A 120 22.23 -8.22 -3.07
CA PRO A 120 22.92 -8.16 -1.79
C PRO A 120 22.72 -9.42 -0.94
N HIS A 121 23.77 -9.83 -0.23
CA HIS A 121 23.76 -11.05 0.58
C HIS A 121 22.65 -11.05 1.64
N GLU A 122 22.44 -9.92 2.32
CA GLU A 122 21.39 -9.77 3.35
C GLU A 122 19.99 -10.00 2.77
N ILE A 123 19.74 -9.55 1.53
CA ILE A 123 18.47 -9.77 0.84
C ILE A 123 18.31 -11.26 0.50
N LYS A 124 19.37 -11.92 0.01
CA LYS A 124 19.34 -13.37 -0.25
C LYS A 124 19.08 -14.16 1.02
N GLU A 125 19.74 -13.84 2.14
CA GLU A 125 19.51 -14.50 3.43
C GLU A 125 18.06 -14.31 3.90
N LYS A 126 17.50 -13.09 3.77
CA LYS A 126 16.09 -12.84 4.07
C LYS A 126 15.17 -13.72 3.22
N HIS A 127 15.43 -13.84 1.92
CA HIS A 127 14.65 -14.70 1.03
C HIS A 127 14.78 -16.18 1.41
N HIS A 128 15.99 -16.68 1.68
CA HIS A 128 16.20 -18.07 2.10
C HIS A 128 15.46 -18.38 3.42
N ASN A 129 15.52 -17.48 4.40
CA ASN A 129 14.77 -17.63 5.65
C ASN A 129 13.26 -17.64 5.41
N ASN A 130 12.74 -16.85 4.47
CA ASN A 130 11.33 -16.86 4.11
C ASN A 130 10.92 -18.18 3.43
N TRP A 131 11.78 -18.74 2.58
CA TRP A 131 11.59 -20.08 2.00
C TRP A 131 11.56 -21.15 3.08
N GLU A 132 12.56 -21.19 3.95
CA GLU A 132 12.63 -22.18 5.04
C GLU A 132 11.39 -22.14 5.94
N LYS A 133 10.94 -20.93 6.34
CA LYS A 133 9.71 -20.77 7.13
C LYS A 133 8.48 -21.38 6.48
N LEU A 134 8.28 -21.12 5.18
CA LEU A 134 7.14 -21.67 4.44
C LEU A 134 7.26 -23.18 4.27
N LEU A 135 8.43 -23.68 3.88
CA LEU A 135 8.63 -25.10 3.57
C LEU A 135 8.61 -25.99 4.84
N GLU A 136 9.12 -25.50 5.96
CA GLU A 136 9.14 -26.23 7.23
C GLU A 136 7.83 -26.13 8.03
N ASN A 137 6.86 -25.33 7.56
CA ASN A 137 5.59 -25.05 8.25
C ASN A 137 5.80 -24.57 9.71
N THR A 138 6.84 -23.75 9.91
CA THR A 138 7.23 -23.19 11.22
C THR A 138 6.61 -21.83 11.48
N ILE A 139 5.72 -21.36 10.60
CA ILE A 139 5.08 -20.06 10.73
C ILE A 139 3.99 -20.14 11.81
N GLU A 140 4.25 -19.53 12.96
CA GLU A 140 3.22 -19.31 13.96
C GLU A 140 2.19 -18.32 13.41
N ILE A 141 0.92 -18.72 13.34
CA ILE A 141 -0.21 -17.87 12.90
C ILE A 141 -0.29 -16.57 13.75
N SER A 142 0.24 -16.58 14.97
CA SER A 142 0.33 -15.42 15.86
C SER A 142 1.35 -14.35 15.42
N ALA A 143 2.23 -14.62 14.45
CA ALA A 143 3.13 -13.61 13.90
C ALA A 143 2.41 -12.60 12.96
N TYR A 144 1.17 -12.91 12.54
CA TYR A 144 0.36 -12.04 11.67
C TYR A 144 -0.50 -11.03 12.42
N THR A 145 -0.41 -10.94 13.75
CA THR A 145 -1.05 -9.84 14.51
C THR A 145 -0.38 -8.48 14.30
N GLU A 146 0.72 -8.41 13.56
CA GLU A 146 1.49 -7.18 13.24
C GLU A 146 1.46 -6.78 11.75
N LEU A 147 0.73 -7.51 10.88
CA LEU A 147 0.60 -7.11 9.47
C LEU A 147 -0.33 -5.91 9.37
N GLU A 148 0.19 -4.78 8.89
CA GLU A 148 -0.60 -3.60 8.57
C GLU A 148 -0.73 -3.50 7.04
N GLN A 149 -1.92 -3.08 6.58
CA GLN A 149 -2.24 -2.97 5.16
C GLN A 149 -3.10 -1.72 4.92
N TRP A 150 -2.84 -1.05 3.80
CA TRP A 150 -3.61 0.07 3.28
C TRP A 150 -4.01 -0.22 1.84
N PRO A 151 -5.30 -0.12 1.49
CA PRO A 151 -6.43 0.05 2.41
C PRO A 151 -6.55 -1.13 3.40
N PRO A 152 -7.22 -0.95 4.55
CA PRO A 152 -7.42 -2.04 5.51
C PRO A 152 -8.03 -3.27 4.82
N GLU A 153 -7.55 -4.47 5.15
CA GLU A 153 -7.98 -5.70 4.52
C GLU A 153 -9.52 -5.85 4.57
N GLY A 154 -10.13 -6.13 3.41
CA GLY A 154 -11.58 -6.29 3.27
C GLY A 154 -12.39 -4.99 3.27
N SER A 155 -11.75 -3.82 3.29
CA SER A 155 -12.45 -2.52 3.19
C SER A 155 -12.83 -2.13 1.75
N THR A 156 -12.17 -2.70 0.74
CA THR A 156 -12.51 -2.52 -0.69
C THR A 156 -12.67 -3.87 -1.39
N ASN A 157 -13.38 -3.86 -2.52
CA ASN A 157 -13.58 -5.09 -3.31
C ASN A 157 -12.36 -5.51 -4.12
N THR A 158 -11.41 -4.60 -4.35
CA THR A 158 -10.19 -4.84 -5.14
C THR A 158 -8.97 -5.14 -4.27
N GLU A 159 -9.05 -4.90 -2.95
CA GLU A 159 -7.91 -4.85 -2.00
C GLU A 159 -7.00 -3.62 -2.14
N GLY A 160 -7.18 -2.80 -3.20
CA GLY A 160 -6.58 -1.48 -3.36
C GLY A 160 -7.58 -0.34 -3.11
N TRP A 161 -7.11 0.90 -2.95
CA TRP A 161 -7.95 2.08 -2.76
C TRP A 161 -8.89 2.34 -3.96
N ILE A 162 -8.47 1.97 -5.17
CA ILE A 162 -9.26 2.17 -6.38
C ILE A 162 -10.11 0.93 -6.64
N GLU A 163 -11.43 1.08 -6.52
CA GLU A 163 -12.40 0.02 -6.81
C GLU A 163 -12.80 -0.05 -8.29
N THR A 164 -12.46 0.96 -9.09
CA THR A 164 -12.72 0.91 -10.52
C THR A 164 -11.81 -0.06 -11.22
N GLN A 165 -12.38 -0.76 -12.19
CA GLN A 165 -11.70 -1.73 -13.02
C GLN A 165 -11.79 -1.28 -14.48
N TRP A 166 -11.22 -0.10 -14.79
CA TRP A 166 -11.27 0.45 -16.14
C TRP A 166 -10.33 -0.33 -17.08
N SER A 167 -10.63 -0.27 -18.38
CA SER A 167 -9.86 -0.93 -19.43
C SER A 167 -9.64 0.04 -20.60
N GLN A 168 -8.93 -0.38 -21.64
CA GLN A 168 -8.60 0.50 -22.77
C GLN A 168 -9.58 0.41 -23.96
N ASN A 169 -10.56 -0.50 -23.89
CA ASN A 169 -11.57 -0.75 -24.92
C ASN A 169 -12.89 -0.05 -24.60
N PRO A 170 -13.96 -0.18 -25.41
CA PRO A 170 -15.24 0.45 -25.08
C PRO A 170 -15.76 0.04 -23.69
N PRO A 171 -16.33 0.98 -22.91
CA PRO A 171 -16.69 2.34 -23.31
C PRO A 171 -15.56 3.38 -23.18
N TYR A 172 -14.43 3.03 -22.57
CA TYR A 172 -13.39 3.98 -22.14
C TYR A 172 -12.75 4.75 -23.29
N ASN A 173 -12.59 4.10 -24.45
CA ASN A 173 -12.01 4.71 -25.64
C ASN A 173 -13.04 5.33 -26.59
N ASN A 174 -14.31 5.44 -26.22
CA ASN A 174 -15.36 5.86 -27.18
C ASN A 174 -15.12 7.24 -27.80
N PHE A 175 -14.35 8.11 -27.15
CA PHE A 175 -13.99 9.45 -27.66
C PHE A 175 -12.57 9.50 -28.25
N CYS A 176 -11.81 8.40 -28.22
CA CYS A 176 -10.50 8.36 -28.83
C CYS A 176 -10.61 8.43 -30.37
N PRO A 177 -9.62 9.01 -31.07
CA PRO A 177 -9.62 9.12 -32.53
C PRO A 177 -9.78 7.76 -33.25
N MET A 178 -10.48 7.75 -34.37
CA MET A 178 -10.56 6.62 -35.28
C MET A 178 -9.21 6.40 -35.96
N ASP A 179 -8.69 5.17 -35.93
CA ASP A 179 -7.53 4.81 -36.75
C ASP A 179 -8.01 4.66 -38.20
N THR A 180 -7.60 5.58 -39.07
CA THR A 180 -8.09 5.60 -40.45
C THR A 180 -7.51 4.46 -41.29
N THR A 181 -6.33 3.95 -40.91
CA THR A 181 -5.69 2.82 -41.56
C THR A 181 -6.45 1.51 -41.32
N THR A 182 -6.94 1.28 -40.10
CA THR A 182 -7.68 0.04 -39.76
C THR A 182 -9.20 0.20 -39.72
N SER A 183 -9.71 1.44 -39.72
CA SER A 183 -11.11 1.79 -39.49
C SER A 183 -11.65 1.27 -38.14
N VAL A 184 -10.76 1.17 -37.13
CA VAL A 184 -11.09 0.77 -35.76
C VAL A 184 -10.77 1.91 -34.82
N ARG A 185 -11.61 2.16 -33.83
CA ARG A 185 -11.34 3.22 -32.86
C ARG A 185 -10.06 2.93 -32.09
N SER A 186 -9.22 3.93 -31.93
CA SER A 186 -7.97 3.79 -31.18
C SER A 186 -8.23 3.31 -29.76
N ILE A 187 -7.33 2.52 -29.19
CA ILE A 187 -7.43 2.15 -27.77
C ILE A 187 -7.18 3.40 -26.91
N ALA A 188 -7.67 3.39 -25.67
CA ALA A 188 -7.58 4.56 -24.79
C ALA A 188 -6.14 4.96 -24.45
N GLY A 189 -5.24 3.98 -24.30
CA GLY A 189 -3.88 4.18 -23.83
C GLY A 189 -3.77 4.06 -22.31
N CYS A 190 -2.72 3.36 -21.85
CA CYS A 190 -2.51 3.10 -20.44
C CYS A 190 -2.31 4.37 -19.59
N PRO A 191 -1.63 5.45 -20.03
CA PRO A 191 -1.50 6.66 -19.22
C PRO A 191 -2.87 7.31 -18.96
N SER A 192 -3.71 7.39 -19.99
CA SER A 192 -5.06 7.97 -19.92
C SER A 192 -5.98 7.21 -18.96
N ILE A 193 -5.93 5.87 -18.98
CA ILE A 193 -6.70 5.03 -18.05
C ILE A 193 -6.20 5.19 -16.61
N THR A 194 -4.89 5.16 -16.41
CA THR A 194 -4.26 5.33 -15.09
C THR A 194 -4.63 6.68 -14.47
N MET A 195 -4.45 7.77 -15.23
CA MET A 195 -4.85 9.11 -14.79
C MET A 195 -6.35 9.21 -14.52
N GLY A 196 -7.19 8.72 -15.45
CA GLY A 196 -8.63 8.82 -15.35
C GLY A 196 -9.20 8.10 -14.12
N GLN A 197 -8.66 6.93 -13.79
CA GLN A 197 -9.06 6.20 -12.57
C GLN A 197 -8.68 6.95 -11.29
N ILE A 198 -7.50 7.56 -11.23
CA ILE A 198 -7.05 8.35 -10.07
C ILE A 198 -7.93 9.61 -9.89
N LEU A 199 -8.22 10.33 -10.98
CA LEU A 199 -9.12 11.49 -10.94
C LEU A 199 -10.55 11.10 -10.53
N TYR A 200 -11.04 9.98 -11.04
CA TYR A 200 -12.36 9.45 -10.66
C TYR A 200 -12.42 9.04 -9.18
N TYR A 201 -11.37 8.40 -8.67
CA TYR A 201 -11.25 8.03 -7.25
C TYR A 201 -11.38 9.28 -6.35
N HIS A 202 -10.70 10.37 -6.70
CA HIS A 202 -10.81 11.65 -6.00
C HIS A 202 -12.06 12.47 -6.36
N ARG A 203 -12.92 11.98 -7.27
CA ARG A 203 -14.16 12.63 -7.71
C ARG A 203 -13.96 14.07 -8.21
N THR A 204 -12.90 14.30 -8.99
CA THR A 204 -12.63 15.64 -9.53
C THR A 204 -11.84 15.57 -10.84
N ILE A 205 -12.11 16.50 -11.75
CA ILE A 205 -11.21 16.83 -12.87
C ILE A 205 -10.68 18.26 -12.75
N ASN A 206 -10.84 18.88 -11.57
CA ASN A 206 -10.48 20.27 -11.26
C ASN A 206 -10.98 21.28 -12.28
N ASN A 207 -12.20 21.06 -12.80
CA ASN A 207 -12.85 21.89 -13.80
C ASN A 207 -11.96 22.12 -15.04
N VAL A 208 -11.17 21.13 -15.45
CA VAL A 208 -10.34 21.22 -16.66
C VAL A 208 -11.22 21.56 -17.88
N GLN A 209 -10.73 22.45 -18.73
CA GLN A 209 -11.35 22.84 -20.01
C GLN A 209 -10.25 23.00 -21.05
N PHE A 210 -10.53 22.64 -22.30
CA PHE A 210 -9.58 22.74 -23.42
C PHE A 210 -9.98 23.83 -24.42
N ASN A 211 -9.02 24.38 -25.14
CA ASN A 211 -9.20 25.39 -26.20
C ASN A 211 -8.10 25.25 -27.26
N ASP A 212 -8.13 26.06 -28.32
CA ASP A 212 -7.18 26.00 -29.44
C ASP A 212 -5.68 26.07 -29.05
N SER A 213 -5.33 26.54 -27.85
CA SER A 213 -3.94 26.50 -27.34
C SER A 213 -3.49 25.13 -26.83
N ASP A 214 -4.43 24.21 -26.59
CA ASP A 214 -4.20 22.82 -26.23
C ASP A 214 -4.10 21.91 -27.46
N ASP A 215 -4.17 22.48 -28.67
CA ASP A 215 -3.97 21.73 -29.89
C ASP A 215 -2.57 21.14 -29.98
N TYR A 216 -2.49 19.90 -30.46
CA TYR A 216 -1.21 19.25 -30.73
C TYR A 216 -1.25 18.38 -31.99
N ASN A 217 -0.06 18.12 -32.54
CA ASN A 217 0.09 17.25 -33.69
C ASN A 217 0.23 15.81 -33.22
N HIS A 218 -0.75 14.96 -33.50
CA HIS A 218 -0.58 13.53 -33.42
C HIS A 218 0.33 13.07 -34.56
N ARG A 219 1.42 12.37 -34.21
CA ARG A 219 2.41 11.84 -35.16
C ARG A 219 2.83 10.43 -34.78
N PHE A 220 2.10 9.43 -35.24
CA PHE A 220 2.42 8.03 -34.97
C PHE A 220 2.34 7.19 -36.25
N LEU A 221 1.36 6.27 -36.35
CA LEU A 221 1.10 5.52 -37.58
C LEU A 221 0.39 6.37 -38.64
N ASP A 222 -0.60 7.14 -38.19
CA ASP A 222 -1.25 8.22 -38.93
C ASP A 222 -0.75 9.57 -38.39
N SER A 223 -1.07 10.67 -39.10
CA SER A 223 -0.77 12.02 -38.62
C SER A 223 -1.97 12.94 -38.84
N PHE A 224 -2.43 13.55 -37.75
CA PHE A 224 -3.58 14.46 -37.71
C PHE A 224 -3.41 15.44 -36.55
N ARG A 225 -4.30 16.43 -36.48
CA ARG A 225 -4.30 17.45 -35.45
C ARG A 225 -5.46 17.25 -34.50
N ILE A 226 -5.14 17.22 -33.21
CA ILE A 226 -6.12 17.42 -32.15
C ILE A 226 -6.12 18.93 -31.85
N ASP A 227 -7.24 19.65 -31.84
CA ASP A 227 -8.61 19.18 -32.08
C ASP A 227 -9.15 19.37 -33.53
N ASP A 228 -8.41 20.05 -34.40
CA ASP A 228 -8.88 20.51 -35.73
C ASP A 228 -9.42 19.40 -36.66
N ASP A 229 -8.90 18.17 -36.59
CA ASP A 229 -9.29 17.06 -37.47
C ASP A 229 -10.39 16.16 -36.86
N TYR A 230 -11.14 16.67 -35.87
CA TYR A 230 -12.16 15.92 -35.13
C TYR A 230 -13.26 15.28 -36.00
N GLU A 231 -13.65 15.92 -37.11
CA GLU A 231 -14.67 15.38 -38.02
C GLU A 231 -14.14 14.16 -38.80
N GLU A 232 -12.89 14.21 -39.28
CA GLU A 232 -12.29 13.13 -40.08
C GLU A 232 -11.95 11.92 -39.21
N TYR A 233 -11.48 12.17 -37.99
CA TYR A 233 -11.04 11.14 -37.05
C TYR A 233 -12.11 10.81 -35.99
N ASP A 234 -13.34 11.30 -36.12
CA ASP A 234 -14.52 10.94 -35.32
C ASP A 234 -14.28 10.99 -33.80
N PHE A 235 -13.80 12.13 -33.31
CA PHE A 235 -13.65 12.43 -31.88
C PHE A 235 -14.35 13.76 -31.54
N PRO A 236 -14.63 14.09 -30.26
CA PRO A 236 -15.27 15.36 -29.93
C PRO A 236 -14.27 16.53 -30.06
N SER A 237 -14.67 17.61 -30.73
CA SER A 237 -13.95 18.89 -30.66
C SER A 237 -13.88 19.39 -29.21
N PHE A 238 -12.93 20.28 -28.88
CA PHE A 238 -12.78 20.78 -27.51
C PHE A 238 -14.05 21.44 -26.95
N PRO A 239 -14.82 22.28 -27.68
CA PRO A 239 -16.10 22.79 -27.17
C PRO A 239 -17.10 21.68 -26.82
N THR A 240 -17.12 20.60 -27.60
CA THR A 240 -17.98 19.44 -27.35
C THR A 240 -17.49 18.64 -26.15
N LEU A 241 -16.18 18.36 -26.07
CA LEU A 241 -15.54 17.68 -24.95
C LEU A 241 -15.80 18.44 -23.63
N ASN A 242 -15.58 19.76 -23.62
CA ASN A 242 -15.86 20.63 -22.48
C ASN A 242 -17.32 20.56 -22.00
N THR A 243 -18.27 20.35 -22.91
CA THR A 243 -19.68 20.15 -22.53
C THR A 243 -19.86 18.85 -21.75
N TYR A 244 -19.20 17.76 -22.15
CA TYR A 244 -19.20 16.52 -21.38
C TYR A 244 -18.45 16.66 -20.04
N LEU A 245 -17.33 17.38 -20.01
CA LEU A 245 -16.58 17.61 -18.78
C LEU A 245 -17.36 18.45 -17.75
N ASN A 246 -18.18 19.40 -18.19
CA ASN A 246 -19.09 20.13 -17.29
C ASN A 246 -20.15 19.20 -16.68
N VAL A 247 -20.63 18.20 -17.43
CA VAL A 247 -21.55 17.17 -16.90
C VAL A 247 -20.84 16.26 -15.91
N VAL A 248 -19.58 15.88 -16.17
CA VAL A 248 -18.74 15.13 -15.22
C VAL A 248 -18.61 15.88 -13.89
N GLU A 249 -18.31 17.17 -13.92
CA GLU A 249 -18.20 18.00 -12.71
C GLU A 249 -19.53 18.11 -11.95
N ASP A 250 -20.65 18.32 -12.65
CA ASP A 250 -21.98 18.30 -12.03
C ASP A 250 -22.29 16.94 -11.40
N HIS A 251 -21.95 15.84 -12.08
CA HIS A 251 -22.12 14.50 -11.52
C HIS A 251 -21.26 14.28 -10.27
N PHE A 252 -20.00 14.72 -10.25
CA PHE A 252 -19.18 14.63 -9.04
C PHE A 252 -19.73 15.48 -7.89
N GLN A 253 -20.12 16.73 -8.14
CA GLN A 253 -20.66 17.64 -7.12
C GLN A 253 -21.98 17.15 -6.51
N ASN A 254 -22.79 16.42 -7.29
CA ASN A 254 -24.08 15.90 -6.85
C ASN A 254 -24.04 14.40 -6.50
N GLU A 255 -22.85 13.79 -6.41
CA GLU A 255 -22.65 12.36 -6.10
C GLU A 255 -23.41 11.41 -7.05
N ILE A 256 -23.54 11.80 -8.32
CA ILE A 256 -24.19 11.02 -9.36
C ILE A 256 -23.17 10.07 -9.98
N GLN A 257 -23.59 8.82 -10.19
CA GLN A 257 -22.76 7.82 -10.86
C GLN A 257 -22.49 8.23 -12.32
N LEU A 258 -21.22 8.20 -12.72
CA LEU A 258 -20.82 8.52 -14.09
C LEU A 258 -21.38 7.53 -15.10
N THR A 259 -21.77 8.06 -16.25
CA THR A 259 -22.17 7.31 -17.43
C THR A 259 -20.96 6.86 -18.25
N ASN A 260 -21.18 5.97 -19.22
CA ASN A 260 -20.15 5.58 -20.18
C ASN A 260 -19.57 6.75 -20.98
N GLN A 261 -20.36 7.81 -21.22
CA GLN A 261 -19.89 9.00 -21.94
C GLN A 261 -19.03 9.88 -21.04
N ASP A 262 -19.40 10.03 -19.78
CA ASP A 262 -18.61 10.76 -18.78
C ASP A 262 -17.22 10.14 -18.61
N ILE A 263 -17.17 8.81 -18.50
CA ILE A 263 -15.92 8.06 -18.40
C ILE A 263 -15.07 8.24 -19.66
N ALA A 264 -15.66 8.12 -20.85
CA ALA A 264 -14.95 8.34 -22.11
C ALA A 264 -14.43 9.78 -22.24
N ALA A 265 -15.17 10.77 -21.72
CA ALA A 265 -14.75 12.17 -21.69
C ALA A 265 -13.54 12.39 -20.78
N ILE A 266 -13.56 11.84 -19.56
CA ILE A 266 -12.41 11.90 -18.64
C ILE A 266 -11.18 11.25 -19.28
N VAL A 267 -11.33 10.03 -19.79
CA VAL A 267 -10.21 9.27 -20.39
C VAL A 267 -9.64 10.00 -21.60
N PHE A 268 -10.47 10.52 -22.49
CA PHE A 268 -9.99 11.29 -23.64
C PHE A 268 -9.33 12.61 -23.21
N ALA A 269 -9.90 13.33 -22.24
CA ALA A 269 -9.31 14.54 -21.68
C ALA A 269 -7.92 14.30 -21.07
N CYS A 270 -7.73 13.18 -20.35
CA CYS A 270 -6.40 12.80 -19.84
C CYS A 270 -5.39 12.62 -20.98
N GLY A 271 -5.79 11.95 -22.06
CA GLY A 271 -4.89 11.73 -23.19
C GLY A 271 -4.62 12.99 -24.01
N VAL A 272 -5.60 13.90 -24.15
CA VAL A 272 -5.38 15.24 -24.73
C VAL A 272 -4.37 16.02 -23.89
N ALA A 273 -4.56 16.09 -22.57
CA ALA A 273 -3.65 16.81 -21.68
C ALA A 273 -2.23 16.22 -21.66
N ALA A 274 -2.10 14.93 -21.93
CA ALA A 274 -0.81 14.24 -22.04
C ALA A 274 -0.20 14.32 -23.45
N GLU A 275 -0.84 15.00 -24.42
CA GLU A 275 -0.45 14.98 -25.83
C GLU A 275 -0.21 13.55 -26.35
N GLN A 276 -1.14 12.64 -26.00
CA GLN A 276 -0.99 11.21 -26.24
C GLN A 276 -1.06 10.88 -27.74
N VAL A 277 -0.31 9.86 -28.17
CA VAL A 277 -0.53 9.24 -29.49
C VAL A 277 -1.54 8.11 -29.42
N TYR A 278 -2.33 7.99 -30.48
CA TYR A 278 -3.45 7.06 -30.62
C TYR A 278 -3.29 6.12 -31.83
N SER A 279 -3.60 4.84 -31.64
CA SER A 279 -3.90 3.92 -32.75
C SER A 279 -4.81 2.78 -32.27
N SER A 280 -5.33 2.01 -33.23
CA SER A 280 -6.13 0.81 -32.93
C SER A 280 -5.34 -0.32 -32.25
N GLN A 281 -4.00 -0.27 -32.27
CA GLN A 281 -3.12 -1.31 -31.73
C GLN A 281 -2.50 -0.92 -30.39
N VAL A 282 -2.03 0.32 -30.29
CA VAL A 282 -1.37 0.88 -29.11
C VAL A 282 -1.59 2.39 -29.06
N SER A 283 -1.86 2.90 -27.86
CA SER A 283 -1.93 4.33 -27.58
C SER A 283 -1.15 4.60 -26.29
N GLY A 284 -0.50 5.75 -26.21
CA GLY A 284 0.35 6.07 -25.06
C GLY A 284 1.19 7.33 -25.26
N THR A 285 2.06 7.59 -24.31
CA THR A 285 3.00 8.71 -24.32
C THR A 285 4.39 8.22 -24.71
N TYR A 286 5.27 9.14 -25.13
CA TYR A 286 6.69 8.84 -25.37
C TYR A 286 7.52 8.84 -24.09
N GLY A 287 6.97 9.37 -23.00
CA GLY A 287 7.49 9.13 -21.67
C GLY A 287 6.57 9.63 -20.56
N VAL A 288 6.85 9.21 -19.34
CA VAL A 288 6.06 9.50 -18.13
C VAL A 288 5.93 10.99 -17.81
N HIS A 289 6.88 11.84 -18.26
CA HIS A 289 6.79 13.29 -18.08
C HIS A 289 5.53 13.90 -18.70
N GLN A 290 5.03 13.33 -19.81
CA GLN A 290 3.79 13.79 -20.42
C GLN A 290 2.57 13.57 -19.50
N ALA A 291 2.57 12.50 -18.70
CA ALA A 291 1.53 12.29 -17.69
C ALA A 291 1.64 13.29 -16.53
N GLN A 292 2.87 13.69 -16.15
CA GLN A 292 3.09 14.75 -15.18
C GLN A 292 2.60 16.11 -15.69
N ASP A 293 2.89 16.46 -16.94
CA ASP A 293 2.41 17.68 -17.59
C ASP A 293 0.87 17.68 -17.66
N ALA A 294 0.27 16.52 -17.96
CA ALA A 294 -1.17 16.35 -17.94
C ALA A 294 -1.75 16.58 -16.53
N TYR A 295 -1.16 16.06 -15.46
CA TYR A 295 -1.61 16.36 -14.10
C TYR A 295 -1.51 17.85 -13.77
N GLN A 296 -0.46 18.56 -14.21
CA GLN A 296 -0.36 20.01 -14.07
C GLN A 296 -1.46 20.73 -14.86
N ARG A 297 -1.82 20.23 -16.04
CA ARG A 297 -2.93 20.76 -16.85
C ARG A 297 -4.29 20.60 -16.19
N PHE A 298 -4.45 19.55 -15.38
CA PHE A 298 -5.56 19.31 -14.46
C PHE A 298 -5.38 20.00 -13.10
N GLN A 299 -4.43 20.94 -12.96
CA GLN A 299 -4.20 21.72 -11.73
C GLN A 299 -3.81 20.88 -10.50
N CYS A 300 -3.31 19.66 -10.68
CA CYS A 300 -2.73 18.84 -9.62
C CYS A 300 -1.32 19.34 -9.27
N ASN A 301 -1.23 20.58 -8.75
CA ASN A 301 0.04 21.32 -8.64
C ASN A 301 1.05 20.72 -7.66
N ASN A 302 0.60 19.86 -6.73
CA ASN A 302 1.49 19.15 -5.81
C ASN A 302 2.04 17.84 -6.38
N ALA A 303 1.49 17.36 -7.50
CA ALA A 303 1.93 16.13 -8.12
C ALA A 303 3.40 16.24 -8.55
N SER A 304 4.21 15.30 -8.12
CA SER A 304 5.67 15.32 -8.30
C SER A 304 6.16 14.05 -8.98
N LEU A 305 6.90 14.22 -10.07
CA LEU A 305 7.51 13.13 -10.83
C LEU A 305 8.91 12.83 -10.30
N TYR A 306 9.08 11.59 -9.87
CA TYR A 306 10.36 11.01 -9.51
C TYR A 306 10.83 10.05 -10.61
N TYR A 307 12.08 10.21 -11.01
CA TYR A 307 12.78 9.24 -11.84
C TYR A 307 13.60 8.28 -10.95
N LYS A 308 14.11 7.22 -11.57
CA LYS A 308 15.05 6.19 -11.05
C LYS A 308 15.90 6.61 -9.84
N PRO A 309 16.10 5.69 -8.88
CA PRO A 309 15.66 5.92 -7.52
C PRO A 309 16.68 6.72 -6.71
N ASP A 310 16.21 7.83 -6.18
CA ASP A 310 16.49 8.13 -4.79
C ASP A 310 15.74 7.10 -3.94
N ASN A 311 16.39 6.47 -2.96
CA ASN A 311 15.75 5.45 -2.09
C ASN A 311 14.46 5.99 -1.42
N THR A 312 14.31 7.31 -1.37
CA THR A 312 13.12 8.02 -0.91
C THR A 312 11.86 7.76 -1.74
N ILE A 313 11.96 7.24 -2.97
CA ILE A 313 10.78 7.05 -3.83
C ILE A 313 9.78 6.05 -3.24
N PHE A 314 10.27 4.95 -2.65
CA PHE A 314 9.41 3.95 -2.02
C PHE A 314 8.79 4.48 -0.72
N ASP A 315 9.57 5.22 0.07
CA ASP A 315 9.03 5.92 1.24
C ASP A 315 7.90 6.87 0.82
N LYS A 316 8.05 7.61 -0.29
CA LYS A 316 7.00 8.49 -0.82
C LYS A 316 5.78 7.75 -1.34
N ILE A 317 5.96 6.61 -2.01
CA ILE A 317 4.84 5.74 -2.40
C ILE A 317 4.10 5.29 -1.13
N ILE A 318 4.80 4.75 -0.13
CA ILE A 318 4.19 4.27 1.11
C ILE A 318 3.44 5.40 1.83
N GLU A 319 4.04 6.57 1.97
CA GLU A 319 3.39 7.76 2.56
C GLU A 319 2.09 8.12 1.81
N ASN A 320 2.13 8.14 0.48
CA ASN A 320 0.96 8.43 -0.36
C ASN A 320 -0.15 7.40 -0.15
N ILE A 321 0.19 6.11 -0.19
CA ILE A 321 -0.79 5.03 0.00
C ILE A 321 -1.40 5.08 1.41
N LYS A 322 -0.62 5.37 2.45
CA LYS A 322 -1.14 5.54 3.82
C LYS A 322 -2.10 6.73 3.93
N GLN A 323 -1.91 7.76 3.12
CA GLN A 323 -2.79 8.93 3.00
C GLN A 323 -3.94 8.73 1.99
N ALA A 324 -4.13 7.50 1.50
CA ALA A 324 -5.14 7.16 0.50
C ALA A 324 -5.01 7.99 -0.80
N LEU A 325 -3.76 8.25 -1.21
CA LEU A 325 -3.36 8.90 -2.46
C LEU A 325 -2.76 7.84 -3.41
N PRO A 326 -3.54 7.29 -4.37
CA PRO A 326 -3.01 6.37 -5.37
C PRO A 326 -1.93 7.03 -6.24
N VAL A 327 -0.94 6.25 -6.62
CA VAL A 327 0.28 6.70 -7.30
C VAL A 327 0.26 6.23 -8.75
N HIS A 328 0.62 7.13 -9.67
CA HIS A 328 0.84 6.77 -11.07
C HIS A 328 2.24 6.17 -11.23
N PHE A 329 2.32 4.92 -11.68
CA PHE A 329 3.55 4.15 -11.79
C PHE A 329 3.81 3.75 -13.25
N ALA A 330 4.91 4.22 -13.84
CA ALA A 330 5.29 3.90 -15.21
C ALA A 330 6.47 2.94 -15.25
N VAL A 331 6.32 1.88 -16.04
CA VAL A 331 7.35 0.87 -16.29
C VAL A 331 7.68 0.74 -17.78
N VAL A 332 8.91 0.37 -18.09
CA VAL A 332 9.43 0.18 -19.46
C VAL A 332 10.20 -1.12 -19.57
N THR A 333 10.27 -1.66 -20.78
CA THR A 333 11.20 -2.75 -21.10
C THR A 333 12.65 -2.28 -20.90
N PRO A 334 13.60 -3.19 -20.64
CA PRO A 334 15.03 -2.85 -20.59
C PRO A 334 15.55 -2.20 -21.88
N ALA A 335 14.91 -2.47 -23.02
CA ALA A 335 15.23 -1.87 -24.31
C ALA A 335 14.59 -0.49 -24.53
N TRP A 336 13.71 -0.04 -23.62
CA TRP A 336 12.96 1.22 -23.72
C TRP A 336 12.14 1.35 -25.01
N ASP A 337 11.70 0.23 -25.56
CA ASP A 337 10.91 0.14 -26.79
C ASP A 337 9.43 -0.15 -26.55
N SER A 338 9.06 -0.43 -25.30
CA SER A 338 7.68 -0.59 -24.85
C SER A 338 7.58 -0.22 -23.37
N GLY A 339 6.41 0.27 -22.95
CA GLY A 339 6.14 0.64 -21.58
C GLY A 339 4.67 0.49 -21.23
N HIS A 340 4.38 0.52 -19.92
CA HIS A 340 3.04 0.43 -19.36
C HIS A 340 2.90 1.37 -18.18
N ASN A 341 1.76 2.03 -18.08
CA ASN A 341 1.42 2.94 -16.99
C ASN A 341 0.31 2.27 -16.19
N LEU A 342 0.52 2.13 -14.88
CA LEU A 342 -0.39 1.46 -13.95
C LEU A 342 -0.50 2.27 -12.66
N ILE A 343 -1.35 1.83 -11.74
CA ILE A 343 -1.58 2.50 -10.47
C ILE A 343 -1.03 1.63 -9.35
N ILE A 344 -0.27 2.23 -8.43
CA ILE A 344 -0.08 1.65 -7.09
C ILE A 344 -1.15 2.27 -6.20
N ASP A 345 -2.02 1.46 -5.64
CA ASP A 345 -3.14 1.91 -4.81
C ASP A 345 -3.28 1.11 -3.51
N GLY A 346 -2.24 0.35 -3.13
CA GLY A 346 -2.19 -0.34 -1.84
C GLY A 346 -0.76 -0.73 -1.44
N TYR A 347 -0.57 -0.96 -0.15
CA TYR A 347 0.71 -1.34 0.47
C TYR A 347 0.44 -2.18 1.72
N ASN A 348 1.30 -3.17 2.00
CA ASN A 348 1.33 -3.86 3.29
C ASN A 348 2.75 -3.99 3.83
N THR A 349 2.87 -4.23 5.14
CA THR A 349 4.16 -4.32 5.84
C THR A 349 5.00 -5.55 5.50
N ASP A 350 4.50 -6.44 4.64
CA ASP A 350 5.28 -7.50 3.99
C ASP A 350 6.01 -7.02 2.72
N ASN A 351 5.98 -5.71 2.42
CA ASN A 351 6.53 -5.06 1.22
C ASN A 351 5.86 -5.47 -0.10
N TYR A 352 4.56 -5.77 -0.05
CA TYR A 352 3.76 -5.87 -1.28
C TYR A 352 3.03 -4.55 -1.55
N TYR A 353 2.98 -4.21 -2.83
CA TYR A 353 2.25 -3.08 -3.36
C TYR A 353 1.10 -3.61 -4.20
N HIS A 354 -0.11 -3.10 -3.98
CA HIS A 354 -1.26 -3.45 -4.81
C HIS A 354 -1.18 -2.67 -6.11
N LEU A 355 -1.24 -3.39 -7.24
CA LEU A 355 -1.15 -2.85 -8.58
C LEU A 355 -2.50 -2.95 -9.27
N ASN A 356 -3.05 -1.83 -9.74
CA ASN A 356 -4.14 -1.79 -10.70
C ASN A 356 -3.57 -1.53 -12.09
N PHE A 357 -3.68 -2.52 -12.97
CA PHE A 357 -3.05 -2.46 -14.29
C PHE A 357 -3.83 -1.58 -15.28
N GLY A 358 -5.10 -1.27 -15.02
CA GLY A 358 -5.99 -0.62 -15.99
C GLY A 358 -6.45 -1.56 -17.11
N TRP A 359 -6.61 -2.86 -16.81
CA TRP A 359 -6.98 -3.92 -17.77
C TRP A 359 -8.29 -4.63 -17.37
N GLY A 360 -9.27 -3.86 -16.89
CA GLY A 360 -10.58 -4.38 -16.54
C GLY A 360 -10.59 -5.17 -15.24
N GLY A 361 -9.66 -4.89 -14.33
CA GLY A 361 -9.50 -5.63 -13.07
C GLY A 361 -8.74 -6.94 -13.20
N THR A 362 -8.55 -7.43 -14.43
CA THR A 362 -7.69 -8.59 -14.69
C THR A 362 -6.25 -8.21 -14.35
N TYR A 363 -5.53 -9.11 -13.69
CA TYR A 363 -4.12 -8.97 -13.30
C TYR A 363 -3.86 -8.14 -12.05
N ASP A 364 -4.88 -7.44 -11.56
CA ASP A 364 -4.74 -6.62 -10.36
C ASP A 364 -4.39 -7.50 -9.15
N GLY A 365 -3.46 -7.02 -8.35
CA GLY A 365 -3.01 -7.77 -7.20
C GLY A 365 -1.75 -7.22 -6.58
N TRP A 366 -1.30 -7.92 -5.55
CA TRP A 366 -0.15 -7.60 -4.74
C TRP A 366 1.13 -8.06 -5.42
N TYR A 367 2.06 -7.15 -5.61
CA TYR A 367 3.38 -7.42 -6.20
C TYR A 367 4.47 -7.02 -5.21
N TYR A 368 5.43 -7.90 -4.99
CA TYR A 368 6.58 -7.63 -4.13
C TYR A 368 7.58 -6.77 -4.90
N ILE A 369 7.82 -5.56 -4.42
CA ILE A 369 8.85 -4.67 -4.98
C ILE A 369 9.98 -4.57 -3.96
N PRO A 370 11.19 -5.09 -4.25
CA PRO A 370 12.31 -5.01 -3.31
C PRO A 370 12.85 -3.58 -3.19
N ASP A 371 12.82 -3.04 -1.96
CA ASP A 371 13.22 -1.66 -1.61
C ASP A 371 14.67 -1.28 -2.01
N ASN A 372 15.53 -2.23 -2.37
CA ASN A 372 16.95 -2.02 -2.68
C ASN A 372 17.46 -2.85 -3.87
N MET A 373 16.64 -3.06 -4.91
CA MET A 373 17.12 -3.81 -6.08
C MET A 373 18.16 -3.03 -6.91
N PRO A 374 19.28 -3.66 -7.32
CA PRO A 374 20.24 -3.05 -8.25
C PRO A 374 19.56 -2.52 -9.51
N TYR A 375 19.97 -1.32 -9.92
CA TYR A 375 19.36 -0.56 -11.01
C TYR A 375 19.19 -1.32 -12.33
N GLU A 376 20.17 -2.14 -12.70
CA GLU A 376 20.16 -2.95 -13.92
C GLU A 376 19.07 -4.04 -13.92
N LEU A 377 18.34 -4.17 -12.81
CA LEU A 377 17.18 -5.04 -12.62
C LEU A 377 15.83 -4.29 -12.65
N THR A 378 15.85 -2.95 -12.71
CA THR A 378 14.61 -2.15 -12.58
C THR A 378 14.03 -1.75 -13.93
N VAL A 379 12.73 -2.00 -14.08
CA VAL A 379 11.91 -1.60 -15.23
C VAL A 379 11.15 -0.30 -14.98
N ILE A 380 11.50 0.48 -13.96
CA ILE A 380 10.75 1.70 -13.59
C ILE A 380 11.20 2.86 -14.49
N GLU A 381 10.25 3.47 -15.20
CA GLU A 381 10.48 4.69 -15.98
C GLU A 381 10.42 5.92 -15.06
N GLY A 382 9.36 6.01 -14.27
CA GLY A 382 9.14 7.06 -13.28
C GLY A 382 7.84 6.86 -12.50
N VAL A 383 7.68 7.65 -11.44
CA VAL A 383 6.57 7.57 -10.50
C VAL A 383 6.06 8.96 -10.21
N ILE A 384 4.75 9.18 -10.31
CA ILE A 384 4.12 10.46 -9.98
C ILE A 384 3.33 10.27 -8.69
N VAL A 385 3.78 10.93 -7.64
CA VAL A 385 3.18 10.94 -6.30
C VAL A 385 2.52 12.30 -6.02
N ASP A 386 1.85 12.41 -4.89
CA ASP A 386 1.17 13.61 -4.39
C ASP A 386 0.08 14.14 -5.35
N ILE A 387 -0.48 13.24 -6.17
CA ILE A 387 -1.56 13.55 -7.11
C ILE A 387 -2.79 13.94 -6.32
N LEU A 388 -3.31 15.15 -6.57
CA LEU A 388 -4.45 15.72 -5.83
C LEU A 388 -4.26 15.80 -4.31
N LYS A 389 -3.02 15.68 -3.82
CA LYS A 389 -2.68 15.98 -2.43
C LYS A 389 -3.08 17.43 -2.16
N THR A 390 -4.00 17.65 -1.23
CA THR A 390 -4.33 19.01 -0.78
C THR A 390 -3.18 19.52 0.09
N SER A 391 -2.94 20.83 0.09
CA SER A 391 -1.76 21.42 0.73
C SER A 391 -1.63 21.01 2.20
N SER A 392 -0.53 20.29 2.47
CA SER A 392 0.07 19.96 3.76
C SER A 392 -0.86 19.35 4.80
N LEU A 393 -0.86 18.01 4.91
CA LEU A 393 -1.49 17.34 6.03
C LEU A 393 -0.60 17.55 7.26
N GLU A 394 -1.16 18.24 8.24
CA GLU A 394 -0.71 18.19 9.63
C GLU A 394 -0.93 16.77 10.18
N ASP A 395 0.02 16.28 10.96
CA ASP A 395 -0.02 14.94 11.55
C ASP A 395 0.42 15.06 13.01
N LEU A 396 -0.48 14.72 13.93
CA LEU A 396 -0.28 14.83 15.35
C LEU A 396 0.58 13.66 15.86
N SER A 397 1.74 13.98 16.47
CA SER A 397 2.48 13.01 17.28
C SER A 397 2.55 13.44 18.73
N VAL A 398 2.40 12.47 19.64
CA VAL A 398 2.44 12.71 21.08
C VAL A 398 3.37 11.71 21.75
N ASN A 399 4.39 12.22 22.44
CA ASN A 399 5.44 11.40 23.04
C ASN A 399 5.43 11.52 24.57
N GLY A 400 5.30 10.39 25.27
CA GLY A 400 5.45 10.34 26.73
C GLY A 400 4.60 9.28 27.42
N ALA A 401 4.80 9.15 28.73
CA ALA A 401 3.98 8.34 29.60
C ALA A 401 4.01 8.91 31.03
N LEU A 402 2.90 8.81 31.75
CA LEU A 402 2.79 9.32 33.11
C LEU A 402 2.68 8.15 34.10
N SER A 403 3.67 8.03 34.98
CA SER A 403 3.75 6.92 35.93
C SER A 403 4.19 7.39 37.30
N TRP A 404 3.38 7.10 38.32
CA TRP A 404 3.68 7.44 39.71
C TRP A 404 3.42 6.24 40.63
N GLN A 405 4.34 5.98 41.55
CA GLN A 405 4.25 4.86 42.49
C GLN A 405 4.29 5.33 43.94
N ASP A 406 3.64 4.55 44.82
CA ASP A 406 3.63 4.74 46.27
C ASP A 406 3.18 6.14 46.73
N LYS A 407 2.25 6.75 45.99
CA LYS A 407 1.76 8.10 46.27
C LYS A 407 0.62 8.14 47.28
N THR A 408 0.46 9.27 47.97
CA THR A 408 -0.58 9.42 48.99
C THR A 408 -1.85 10.05 48.41
N GLY A 409 -3.02 9.54 48.79
CA GLY A 409 -4.29 10.14 48.35
C GLY A 409 -4.42 11.58 48.84
N GLY A 410 -4.80 12.49 47.95
CA GLY A 410 -4.80 13.95 48.18
C GLY A 410 -3.46 14.65 47.89
N GLU A 411 -2.41 13.91 47.53
CA GLU A 411 -1.15 14.48 47.02
C GLU A 411 -1.35 14.99 45.59
N THR A 412 -0.64 16.05 45.24
CA THR A 412 -0.50 16.51 43.85
C THR A 412 0.70 15.81 43.22
N VAL A 413 0.49 15.13 42.09
CA VAL A 413 1.56 14.58 41.26
C VAL A 413 1.73 15.40 40.00
N GLU A 414 2.96 15.47 39.50
CA GLU A 414 3.33 16.24 38.30
C GLU A 414 4.07 15.34 37.31
N GLY A 415 3.93 15.65 36.02
CA GLY A 415 4.65 15.02 34.92
C GLY A 415 4.45 15.83 33.64
N SER A 416 5.01 15.35 32.54
CA SER A 416 4.88 16.00 31.24
C SER A 416 4.92 15.00 30.10
N PHE A 417 4.39 15.42 28.96
CA PHE A 417 4.55 14.76 27.66
C PHE A 417 4.75 15.83 26.58
N THR A 418 5.10 15.45 25.37
CA THR A 418 5.29 16.38 24.27
C THR A 418 4.28 16.16 23.15
N VAL A 419 3.96 17.24 22.45
CA VAL A 419 3.14 17.26 21.24
C VAL A 419 3.95 17.90 20.13
N GLU A 420 3.97 17.29 18.96
CA GLU A 420 4.64 17.82 17.79
C GLU A 420 3.81 17.57 16.52
N ASN A 421 4.11 18.33 15.47
CA ASN A 421 3.57 18.12 14.15
C ASN A 421 4.60 17.34 13.33
N ILE A 422 4.36 16.06 13.05
CA ILE A 422 5.22 15.25 12.18
C ILE A 422 4.76 15.25 10.72
N GLY A 423 3.76 16.08 10.40
CA GLY A 423 3.19 16.21 9.08
C GLY A 423 4.11 16.92 8.09
N ASP A 424 3.57 17.27 6.93
CA ASP A 424 4.34 17.88 5.84
C ASP A 424 5.07 19.16 6.31
N GLN A 425 6.27 19.46 5.81
CA GLN A 425 7.12 20.59 6.26
C GLN A 425 6.43 21.98 6.28
N ASN A 426 5.39 22.16 5.45
CA ASN A 426 4.61 23.39 5.37
C ASN A 426 3.26 23.33 6.11
N SER A 427 2.95 22.20 6.78
CA SER A 427 1.75 22.00 7.59
C SER A 427 1.83 22.76 8.91
N SER A 428 0.68 22.88 9.56
CA SER A 428 0.51 23.77 10.70
C SER A 428 -0.56 23.24 11.65
N LEU A 429 -0.18 22.26 12.47
CA LEU A 429 -1.06 21.54 13.37
C LEU A 429 -1.77 22.46 14.38
N ALA A 430 -3.08 22.25 14.52
CA ALA A 430 -3.87 22.65 15.67
C ALA A 430 -4.29 21.41 16.46
N TRP A 431 -4.11 21.40 17.78
CA TRP A 431 -4.42 20.25 18.63
C TRP A 431 -5.12 20.67 19.93
N GLU A 432 -5.87 19.73 20.52
CA GLU A 432 -6.51 19.92 21.82
C GLU A 432 -6.59 18.62 22.64
N ILE A 433 -6.72 18.76 23.97
CA ILE A 433 -7.02 17.63 24.86
C ILE A 433 -8.51 17.27 24.73
N ALA A 434 -8.81 16.13 24.12
CA ALA A 434 -10.18 15.65 23.92
C ALA A 434 -10.77 14.96 25.16
N SER A 435 -9.95 14.20 25.89
CA SER A 435 -10.40 13.52 27.11
C SER A 435 -9.27 13.26 28.10
N ILE A 436 -9.67 13.13 29.37
CA ILE A 436 -8.79 12.85 30.51
C ILE A 436 -9.46 11.78 31.39
N PRO A 437 -8.70 11.09 32.27
CA PRO A 437 -9.30 10.10 33.16
C PRO A 437 -10.36 10.70 34.10
N GLU A 438 -11.43 9.95 34.37
CA GLU A 438 -12.53 10.37 35.25
C GLU A 438 -12.17 10.39 36.74
N TRP A 439 -10.99 9.88 37.10
CA TRP A 439 -10.49 9.87 38.48
C TRP A 439 -9.45 10.98 38.69
N GLY A 440 -9.42 11.54 39.89
CA GLY A 440 -8.49 12.63 40.25
C GLY A 440 -8.96 13.99 39.76
N GLU A 441 -8.27 15.05 40.18
CA GLU A 441 -8.49 16.41 39.65
C GLU A 441 -7.28 16.80 38.81
N TRP A 442 -7.45 16.86 37.50
CA TRP A 442 -6.37 17.10 36.54
C TRP A 442 -6.29 18.57 36.13
N THR A 443 -5.06 19.05 35.99
CA THR A 443 -4.71 20.32 35.35
C THR A 443 -3.67 20.05 34.29
N ILE A 444 -3.95 20.44 33.04
CA ILE A 444 -3.06 20.26 31.89
C ILE A 444 -2.76 21.64 31.30
N THR A 445 -1.49 21.94 31.05
CA THR A 445 -1.08 23.26 30.54
C THR A 445 0.09 23.16 29.57
N PRO A 446 -0.07 23.63 28.31
CA PRO A 446 -1.31 24.11 27.70
C PRO A 446 -2.31 22.95 27.45
N SER A 447 -3.60 23.25 27.30
CA SER A 447 -4.65 22.25 26.99
C SER A 447 -5.01 22.21 25.49
N ASN A 448 -4.41 23.08 24.68
CA ASN A 448 -4.49 23.14 23.23
C ASN A 448 -3.29 23.92 22.68
N GLY A 449 -3.08 23.84 21.38
CA GLY A 449 -2.11 24.65 20.66
C GLY A 449 -2.52 24.83 19.21
N GLU A 450 -2.03 25.89 18.59
CA GLU A 450 -2.27 26.21 17.18
C GLU A 450 -0.95 26.58 16.51
N ASN A 451 -0.87 26.36 15.21
CA ASN A 451 0.25 26.72 14.36
C ASN A 451 1.58 26.04 14.71
N ILE A 452 1.53 24.77 15.13
CA ILE A 452 2.76 23.98 15.33
C ILE A 452 3.26 23.51 13.97
N LYS A 453 4.45 23.96 13.58
CA LYS A 453 5.11 23.52 12.35
C LYS A 453 6.04 22.34 12.64
N PRO A 454 6.35 21.49 11.65
CA PRO A 454 7.29 20.39 11.87
C PRO A 454 8.74 20.80 12.18
N ILE A 455 9.11 22.05 11.89
CA ILE A 455 10.43 22.61 12.22
C ILE A 455 10.46 23.24 13.63
N ASP A 456 9.31 23.39 14.27
CA ASP A 456 9.25 23.95 15.62
C ASP A 456 9.75 22.92 16.65
N GLU A 457 10.26 23.38 17.78
CA GLU A 457 10.57 22.48 18.89
C GLU A 457 9.30 21.83 19.44
N GLU A 458 9.41 20.58 19.89
CA GLU A 458 8.32 19.84 20.54
C GLU A 458 7.66 20.68 21.64
N VAL A 459 6.33 20.75 21.63
CA VAL A 459 5.56 21.51 22.63
C VAL A 459 5.40 20.65 23.88
N THR A 460 6.11 21.03 24.95
CA THR A 460 6.01 20.33 26.24
C THR A 460 4.73 20.69 26.98
N ILE A 461 3.95 19.67 27.31
CA ILE A 461 2.69 19.77 28.04
C ILE A 461 2.90 19.36 29.49
N GLN A 462 2.63 20.28 30.40
CA GLN A 462 2.72 20.04 31.84
C GLN A 462 1.40 19.46 32.36
N VAL A 463 1.50 18.41 33.15
CA VAL A 463 0.36 17.69 33.73
C VAL A 463 0.49 17.67 35.25
N SER A 464 -0.57 18.08 35.94
CA SER A 464 -0.71 17.99 37.38
C SER A 464 -2.01 17.26 37.72
N CYS A 465 -1.98 16.36 38.70
CA CYS A 465 -3.16 15.62 39.15
C CYS A 465 -3.23 15.58 40.68
N ILE A 466 -4.34 16.02 41.26
CA ILE A 466 -4.65 15.80 42.67
C ILE A 466 -5.25 14.39 42.79
N LEU A 467 -4.55 13.52 43.50
CA LEU A 467 -4.90 12.11 43.59
C LEU A 467 -6.18 11.91 44.43
N PRO A 468 -7.08 10.99 44.01
CA PRO A 468 -8.25 10.63 44.81
C PRO A 468 -7.85 10.22 46.24
N THR A 469 -8.65 10.60 47.24
CA THR A 469 -8.38 10.24 48.64
C THR A 469 -8.67 8.77 48.98
N GLU A 470 -9.22 8.01 48.04
CA GLU A 470 -9.56 6.60 48.20
C GLU A 470 -8.29 5.73 48.26
N ARG A 471 -8.09 5.01 49.37
CA ARG A 471 -6.83 4.30 49.66
C ARG A 471 -6.80 2.89 49.05
N GLY A 472 -5.60 2.43 48.68
CA GLY A 472 -5.34 1.03 48.32
C GLY A 472 -5.83 0.58 46.94
N LYS A 473 -6.14 1.54 46.05
CA LYS A 473 -6.50 1.29 44.66
C LYS A 473 -5.33 1.60 43.72
N THR A 474 -5.24 0.86 42.63
CA THR A 474 -4.44 1.19 41.46
C THR A 474 -5.35 1.90 40.46
N PHE A 475 -4.88 2.99 39.87
CA PHE A 475 -5.60 3.74 38.86
C PHE A 475 -4.83 3.66 37.54
N SER A 476 -5.57 3.48 36.45
CA SER A 476 -5.05 3.49 35.09
C SER A 476 -5.98 4.30 34.20
N GLY A 477 -5.46 4.82 33.10
CA GLY A 477 -6.23 5.57 32.12
C GLY A 477 -5.33 6.13 31.03
N SER A 478 -5.88 7.03 30.23
CA SER A 478 -5.10 7.79 29.25
C SER A 478 -5.61 9.22 29.14
N ILE A 479 -4.73 10.11 28.71
CA ILE A 479 -5.11 11.41 28.15
C ILE A 479 -5.21 11.23 26.62
N THR A 480 -6.29 11.69 26.01
CA THR A 480 -6.46 11.68 24.56
C THR A 480 -6.18 13.07 24.02
N VAL A 481 -5.26 13.16 23.07
CA VAL A 481 -4.97 14.37 22.30
C VAL A 481 -5.49 14.17 20.89
N ILE A 482 -6.14 15.19 20.33
CA ILE A 482 -6.64 15.14 18.96
C ILE A 482 -6.09 16.30 18.15
N ASN A 483 -5.95 16.06 16.86
CA ASN A 483 -5.85 17.11 15.87
C ASN A 483 -7.23 17.80 15.76
N SER A 484 -7.26 19.12 15.97
CA SER A 484 -8.49 19.91 15.98
C SER A 484 -9.16 20.02 14.60
N ASN A 485 -8.39 19.95 13.52
CA ASN A 485 -8.91 19.98 12.16
C ASN A 485 -9.26 18.58 11.64
N ASN A 486 -8.63 17.53 12.19
CA ASN A 486 -8.94 16.13 11.88
C ASN A 486 -9.05 15.27 13.16
N PRO A 487 -10.22 15.18 13.82
CA PRO A 487 -10.38 14.41 15.05
C PRO A 487 -10.15 12.89 14.94
N THR A 488 -9.98 12.36 13.72
CA THR A 488 -9.59 10.96 13.50
C THR A 488 -8.09 10.73 13.71
N ASP A 489 -7.28 11.78 13.51
CA ASP A 489 -5.88 11.86 13.90
C ASP A 489 -5.80 12.20 15.39
N ARG A 490 -5.45 11.18 16.19
CA ARG A 490 -5.48 11.23 17.64
C ARG A 490 -4.52 10.24 18.27
N GLU A 491 -3.98 10.64 19.40
CA GLU A 491 -2.95 9.90 20.13
C GLU A 491 -3.30 9.81 21.62
N PHE A 492 -2.71 8.81 22.28
CA PHE A 492 -3.02 8.49 23.67
C PHE A 492 -1.76 8.49 24.56
N ILE A 493 -1.82 9.22 25.66
CA ILE A 493 -0.78 9.16 26.71
C ILE A 493 -1.21 8.18 27.80
N PRO A 494 -0.52 7.04 27.97
CA PRO A 494 -0.86 6.08 29.00
C PRO A 494 -0.51 6.60 30.40
N ILE A 495 -1.39 6.32 31.36
CA ILE A 495 -1.27 6.69 32.77
C ILE A 495 -1.30 5.44 33.66
N SER A 496 -0.33 5.35 34.57
CA SER A 496 -0.29 4.33 35.62
C SER A 496 -0.01 4.94 37.00
N LEU A 497 -0.87 4.65 37.98
CA LEU A 497 -0.75 5.16 39.34
C LEU A 497 -0.99 4.05 40.37
N SER A 498 -0.07 3.91 41.33
CA SER A 498 -0.25 3.03 42.50
C SER A 498 -0.25 3.79 43.82
N LEU A 499 -1.27 3.54 44.65
CA LEU A 499 -1.31 3.98 46.05
C LEU A 499 -0.80 2.86 46.97
N PRO A 500 -0.08 3.18 48.06
CA PRO A 500 0.51 2.17 48.93
C PRO A 500 -0.57 1.33 49.63
N LYS A 501 -0.36 0.01 49.66
CA LYS A 501 -1.22 -0.93 50.40
C LYS A 501 -0.96 -0.81 51.91
N GLN A 502 -2.03 -0.91 52.71
CA GLN A 502 -1.95 -0.88 54.16
C GLN A 502 -1.08 -2.03 54.67
N LYS A 503 0.03 -1.73 55.39
CA LYS A 503 0.63 -2.69 56.32
C LYS A 503 -0.31 -2.81 57.53
N ASN A 504 -1.14 -3.84 57.56
CA ASN A 504 -1.76 -4.27 58.81
C ASN A 504 -0.67 -4.91 59.68
N SER A 505 -0.16 -4.16 60.67
CA SER A 505 0.52 -4.76 61.81
C SER A 505 -0.52 -5.25 62.82
N PHE A 506 -0.26 -6.41 63.44
CA PHE A 506 -1.10 -7.22 64.36
C PHE A 506 -2.08 -8.15 63.62
N PHE A 507 -1.90 -9.47 63.52
CA PHE A 507 -1.63 -10.46 64.56
C PHE A 507 -1.11 -11.79 63.95
N ILE A 508 -0.22 -12.46 64.67
CA ILE A 508 0.21 -13.84 64.44
C ILE A 508 -0.95 -14.79 64.77
N ASN A 509 -1.41 -15.59 63.81
CA ASN A 509 -1.66 -17.05 63.92
C ASN A 509 -2.56 -17.53 62.77
N SER A 510 -2.17 -18.65 62.17
CA SER A 510 -2.95 -19.52 61.28
C SER A 510 -2.56 -19.57 59.79
N ILE A 511 -1.27 -19.75 59.49
CA ILE A 511 -0.82 -20.51 58.30
C ILE A 511 0.30 -21.46 58.74
N ARG A 512 0.01 -22.35 59.68
CA ARG A 512 0.86 -23.51 59.99
C ARG A 512 0.33 -24.82 59.39
N ASP A 513 -0.84 -24.80 58.75
CA ASP A 513 -1.55 -26.06 58.47
C ASP A 513 -1.80 -26.39 56.99
N PHE A 514 -1.22 -25.67 56.01
CA PHE A 514 -1.54 -26.00 54.61
C PHE A 514 -0.43 -26.42 53.64
N PHE A 515 0.86 -26.12 53.81
CA PHE A 515 1.89 -26.68 52.88
C PHE A 515 3.26 -26.95 53.55
N PRO A 516 3.53 -28.20 53.99
CA PRO A 516 4.70 -28.56 54.82
C PRO A 516 6.05 -28.81 54.09
N TYR A 517 6.18 -28.56 52.78
CA TYR A 517 7.37 -29.02 52.01
C TYR A 517 8.08 -27.97 51.14
N LEU A 518 7.71 -26.70 51.20
CA LEU A 518 8.36 -25.66 50.38
C LEU A 518 9.60 -25.01 51.06
N HIS A 519 10.24 -25.71 52.01
CA HIS A 519 11.43 -25.20 52.69
C HIS A 519 12.76 -25.78 52.16
N TYR A 520 12.73 -26.73 51.23
CA TYR A 520 13.96 -27.37 50.73
C TYR A 520 14.49 -26.79 49.40
N PHE A 521 13.73 -25.92 48.72
CA PHE A 521 14.12 -25.39 47.41
C PHE A 521 14.71 -23.97 47.44
N PHE A 522 14.41 -23.16 48.47
CA PHE A 522 14.90 -21.78 48.56
C PHE A 522 16.28 -21.63 49.19
N ASP A 523 16.76 -22.63 49.93
CA ASP A 523 18.10 -22.58 50.56
C ASP A 523 19.27 -22.89 49.60
N LEU A 524 19.00 -23.26 48.34
CA LEU A 524 20.04 -23.58 47.35
C LEU A 524 20.34 -22.46 46.34
N ILE A 525 19.56 -21.37 46.32
CA ILE A 525 19.72 -20.27 45.35
C ILE A 525 20.30 -19.00 45.98
N LEU A 526 20.35 -18.89 47.32
CA LEU A 526 20.89 -17.71 48.02
C LEU A 526 22.32 -17.88 48.58
N GLN A 527 23.12 -18.79 48.03
CA GLN A 527 24.55 -18.94 48.38
C GLN A 527 25.54 -18.66 47.24
N ASN A 528 25.13 -18.09 46.11
CA ASN A 528 26.08 -17.53 45.14
C ASN A 528 25.59 -16.17 44.63
N ASN A 529 26.38 -15.14 45.00
CA ASN A 529 26.34 -13.71 44.70
C ASN A 529 25.61 -12.81 45.70
#